data_AF-A0A959V6P5-F1
#
_entry.id   AF-A0A959V6P5-F1
#
_cell.length_a   1.000
_cell.length_b   1.000
_cell.length_c   1.000
_cell.angle_alpha   90.00
_cell.angle_beta   90.00
_cell.angle_gamma   90.00
#
_symmetry.space_group_name_H-M   'P 1'
#
loop_
_entity.id
_entity.type
_entity.pdbx_description
1 polymer ?
#
loop_
_entity_poly.entity_id
_entity_poly.type
_entity_poly.pdbx_seq_one_letter_code
_entity_poly.pdbx_strand_id
1 'polypeptide(L)'
;TFHFRVAPTSVVIAYAAGVLFTFLVVTVAAWRVSRMNVVAAIKDLPDNAMTNGGSTILGVLRVVLGPLLLIVAGILLVVAADNLEQNGITLVATLVLVGASLLIGQVLQGSRWRKERIQRLVYTVIGLGLIVLWGTPWTKWLGVSTDLFDQNPNLALLSFGLTAPLVILGAILVVMFNADAWTWAVQRLLGGIGSLAPVLKTAIAYPLSSRFRTGTTMLLFAMVITTVTIMSVVIAATETLVTADEGKNAGFEIKASFSLLSFFDPMKDLQAAIAANPDFPQEEIAAVGSIADFSAEAQQIDEQATSGSDWRYVQISGVNAGYLDQAEQYYAFSA
;
A
#
# COMPACT_ATOMS: atom_id res chain seq x y z
N THR A 1 -9.09 -6.23 -21.80
CA THR A 1 -10.01 -5.08 -21.78
C THR A 1 -10.83 -5.14 -20.50
N PHE A 2 -10.73 -4.14 -19.63
CA PHE A 2 -11.55 -4.06 -18.40
C PHE A 2 -12.94 -3.55 -18.78
N HIS A 3 -13.97 -4.40 -18.66
CA HIS A 3 -15.35 -4.00 -18.88
C HIS A 3 -15.97 -3.55 -17.55
N PHE A 4 -16.01 -2.24 -17.30
CA PHE A 4 -16.71 -1.68 -16.14
C PHE A 4 -18.22 -1.75 -16.38
N ARG A 5 -18.91 -2.69 -15.71
CA ARG A 5 -20.37 -2.73 -15.66
C ARG A 5 -20.86 -1.92 -14.46
N VAL A 6 -21.22 -0.65 -14.69
CA VAL A 6 -21.87 0.18 -13.67
C VAL A 6 -23.36 -0.17 -13.65
N ALA A 7 -23.77 -1.04 -12.71
CA ALA A 7 -25.18 -1.28 -12.45
C ALA A 7 -25.75 -0.19 -11.52
N PRO A 8 -26.95 0.36 -11.77
CA PRO A 8 -27.59 1.35 -10.90
C PRO A 8 -27.67 0.88 -9.43
N THR A 9 -27.88 -0.42 -9.23
CA THR A 9 -27.90 -1.06 -7.90
C THR A 9 -26.57 -0.91 -7.17
N SER A 10 -25.43 -1.04 -7.85
CA SER A 10 -24.11 -0.91 -7.25
C SER A 10 -23.85 0.51 -6.75
N VAL A 11 -24.36 1.52 -7.47
CA VAL A 11 -24.25 2.94 -7.06
C VAL A 11 -25.06 3.18 -5.78
N VAL A 12 -26.28 2.65 -5.71
CA VAL A 12 -27.14 2.78 -4.52
C VAL A 12 -26.52 2.08 -3.31
N ILE A 13 -25.97 0.87 -3.49
CA ILE A 13 -25.28 0.14 -2.41
C ILE A 13 -24.07 0.91 -1.92
N ALA A 14 -23.23 1.45 -2.83
CA ALA A 14 -22.06 2.24 -2.45
C ALA A 14 -22.45 3.51 -1.66
N TYR A 15 -23.49 4.23 -2.11
CA TYR A 15 -24.02 5.39 -1.39
C TYR A 15 -24.56 5.01 0.00
N ALA A 16 -25.40 3.97 0.09
CA ALA A 16 -25.97 3.52 1.35
C ALA A 16 -24.88 3.06 2.33
N ALA A 17 -23.86 2.33 1.85
CA ALA A 17 -22.72 1.92 2.65
C ALA A 17 -21.93 3.14 3.17
N GLY A 18 -21.70 4.15 2.32
CA GLY A 18 -21.05 5.40 2.72
C GLY A 18 -21.82 6.18 3.79
N VAL A 19 -23.14 6.31 3.63
CA VAL A 19 -24.02 6.97 4.61
C VAL A 19 -24.03 6.21 5.93
N LEU A 20 -24.17 4.89 5.90
CA LEU A 20 -24.15 4.04 7.09
C LEU A 20 -22.81 4.13 7.82
N PHE A 21 -21.69 4.10 7.10
CA PHE A 21 -20.36 4.26 7.67
C PHE A 21 -20.21 5.63 8.35
N THR A 22 -20.64 6.70 7.68
CA THR A 22 -20.59 8.05 8.25
C THR A 22 -21.44 8.16 9.52
N PHE A 23 -22.67 7.63 9.48
CA PHE A 23 -23.57 7.62 10.63
C PHE A 23 -22.98 6.83 11.81
N LEU A 24 -22.38 5.66 11.54
CA LEU A 24 -21.70 4.84 12.55
C LEU A 24 -20.57 5.63 13.22
N VAL A 25 -19.68 6.23 12.41
CA VAL A 25 -18.52 6.99 12.91
C VAL A 25 -18.98 8.18 13.77
N VAL A 26 -19.95 8.96 13.28
CA VAL A 26 -20.49 10.11 14.02
C VAL A 26 -21.16 9.67 15.32
N THR A 27 -21.95 8.60 15.29
CA THR A 27 -22.63 8.05 16.48
C THR A 27 -21.62 7.59 17.53
N VAL A 28 -20.58 6.87 17.13
CA VAL A 28 -19.51 6.42 18.04
C VAL A 28 -18.74 7.61 18.62
N ALA A 29 -18.41 8.61 17.78
CA ALA A 29 -17.73 9.81 18.21
C ALA A 29 -18.57 10.61 19.22
N ALA A 30 -19.85 10.85 18.91
CA ALA A 30 -20.79 11.54 19.78
C ALA A 30 -21.00 10.77 21.10
N TRP A 31 -21.12 9.44 21.05
CA TRP A 31 -21.24 8.62 22.24
C TRP A 31 -20.01 8.71 23.15
N ARG A 32 -18.81 8.67 22.56
CA ARG A 32 -17.55 8.83 23.31
C ARG A 32 -17.45 10.20 23.98
N VAL A 33 -17.82 11.26 23.28
CA VAL A 33 -17.77 12.64 23.80
C VAL A 33 -18.82 12.86 24.88
N SER A 34 -20.05 12.36 24.67
CA SER A 34 -21.15 12.44 25.65
C SER A 34 -20.83 11.75 26.98
N ARG A 35 -20.02 10.68 26.94
CA ARG A 35 -19.55 9.97 28.15
C ARG A 35 -18.38 10.64 28.86
N MET A 36 -17.80 11.71 28.33
CA MET A 36 -16.79 12.47 29.08
C MET A 36 -17.49 13.22 30.22
N ASN A 37 -16.84 13.25 31.37
CA ASN A 37 -17.44 13.72 32.62
C ASN A 37 -17.67 15.24 32.52
N VAL A 38 -18.82 15.65 31.97
CA VAL A 38 -19.22 17.07 31.79
C VAL A 38 -19.09 17.83 33.11
N VAL A 39 -19.33 17.14 34.23
CA VAL A 39 -19.16 17.69 35.58
C VAL A 39 -17.69 18.00 35.92
N ALA A 40 -16.73 17.20 35.45
CA ALA A 40 -15.31 17.47 35.64
C ALA A 40 -14.83 18.63 34.74
N ALA A 41 -15.39 18.74 33.53
CA ALA A 41 -15.12 19.85 32.62
C ALA A 41 -15.69 21.19 33.12
N ILE A 42 -16.87 21.20 33.75
CA ILE A 42 -17.44 22.40 34.39
C ILE A 42 -16.63 22.80 35.64
N LYS A 43 -15.96 21.85 36.28
CA LYS A 43 -15.22 22.07 37.52
C LYS A 43 -13.71 22.31 37.32
N ASP A 44 -13.25 22.45 36.07
CA ASP A 44 -11.83 22.59 35.71
C ASP A 44 -10.93 21.63 36.52
N LEU A 45 -11.39 20.39 36.71
CA LEU A 45 -10.60 19.42 37.45
C LEU A 45 -9.37 19.04 36.61
N PRO A 46 -8.16 18.96 37.21
CA PRO A 46 -6.97 18.57 36.48
C PRO A 46 -7.18 17.19 35.83
N ASP A 47 -6.87 17.05 34.53
CA ASP A 47 -6.99 15.80 33.74
C ASP A 47 -6.34 14.58 34.46
N ASN A 48 -5.38 14.85 35.35
CA ASN A 48 -4.64 13.92 36.19
C ASN A 48 -5.43 13.30 37.36
N ALA A 49 -6.59 13.83 37.74
CA ALA A 49 -7.47 13.19 38.73
C ALA A 49 -8.26 11.99 38.14
N MET A 50 -8.19 11.77 36.82
CA MET A 50 -9.00 10.78 36.10
C MET A 50 -8.32 9.42 35.89
N THR A 51 -7.09 9.21 36.37
CA THR A 51 -6.32 7.99 36.08
C THR A 51 -6.71 6.74 36.88
N ASN A 52 -7.55 6.87 37.92
CA ASN A 52 -7.82 5.75 38.85
C ASN A 52 -9.22 5.13 38.76
N GLY A 53 -10.16 5.69 37.97
CA GLY A 53 -11.53 5.16 37.85
C GLY A 53 -11.92 4.59 36.47
N GLY A 54 -11.27 5.04 35.39
CA GLY A 54 -11.54 4.59 34.02
C GLY A 54 -10.62 3.47 33.50
N SER A 55 -9.64 3.06 34.31
CA SER A 55 -8.59 2.10 33.94
C SER A 55 -9.08 0.66 33.88
N THR A 56 -10.21 0.32 34.52
CA THR A 56 -10.77 -1.04 34.53
C THR A 56 -11.39 -1.39 33.18
N ILE A 57 -12.15 -0.48 32.55
CA ILE A 57 -12.80 -0.77 31.26
C ILE A 57 -11.77 -0.87 30.14
N LEU A 58 -10.81 0.05 30.07
CA LEU A 58 -9.75 -0.03 29.06
C LEU A 58 -8.81 -1.23 29.31
N GLY A 59 -8.58 -1.58 30.59
CA GLY A 59 -7.83 -2.76 30.98
C GLY A 59 -8.54 -4.05 30.59
N VAL A 60 -9.82 -4.20 30.95
CA VAL A 60 -10.66 -5.35 30.60
C VAL A 60 -10.84 -5.45 29.09
N LEU A 61 -11.07 -4.33 28.39
CA LEU A 61 -11.17 -4.32 26.94
C LEU A 61 -9.87 -4.81 26.30
N ARG A 62 -8.70 -4.36 26.76
CA ARG A 62 -7.42 -4.87 26.26
C ARG A 62 -7.23 -6.36 26.56
N VAL A 63 -7.70 -6.83 27.72
CA VAL A 63 -7.63 -8.25 28.12
C VAL A 63 -8.50 -9.12 27.22
N VAL A 64 -9.72 -8.68 26.93
CA VAL A 64 -10.70 -9.42 26.11
C VAL A 64 -10.42 -9.29 24.61
N LEU A 65 -9.90 -8.15 24.15
CA LEU A 65 -9.69 -7.87 22.73
C LEU A 65 -8.60 -8.74 22.10
N GLY A 66 -7.50 -9.00 22.82
CA GLY A 66 -6.44 -9.90 22.35
C GLY A 66 -6.93 -11.30 21.94
N PRO A 67 -7.56 -12.07 22.86
CA PRO A 67 -8.08 -13.40 22.53
C PRO A 67 -9.25 -13.33 21.55
N LEU A 68 -10.11 -12.30 21.63
CA LEU A 68 -11.21 -12.12 20.67
C LEU A 68 -10.69 -11.99 19.23
N LEU A 69 -9.64 -11.18 18.99
CA LEU A 69 -9.06 -11.02 17.66
C LEU A 69 -8.46 -12.33 17.14
N LEU A 70 -7.83 -13.14 18.00
CA LEU A 70 -7.32 -14.45 17.59
C LEU A 70 -8.43 -15.46 17.28
N ILE A 71 -9.53 -15.44 18.04
CA ILE A 71 -10.69 -16.28 17.78
C ILE A 71 -11.31 -15.89 16.43
N VAL A 72 -11.50 -14.60 16.17
CA VAL A 72 -12.02 -14.10 14.88
C VAL A 72 -11.08 -14.48 13.74
N ALA A 73 -9.76 -14.33 13.93
CA ALA A 73 -8.78 -14.74 12.93
C ALA A 73 -8.82 -16.25 12.66
N GLY A 74 -8.94 -17.07 13.70
CA GLY A 74 -9.05 -18.53 13.58
C GLY A 74 -10.36 -18.96 12.89
N ILE A 75 -11.48 -18.32 13.20
CA ILE A 75 -12.76 -18.56 12.52
C ILE A 75 -12.64 -18.17 11.04
N LEU A 76 -12.06 -17.02 10.73
CA LEU A 76 -11.81 -16.61 9.34
C LEU A 76 -10.91 -17.60 8.62
N LEU A 77 -9.86 -18.10 9.27
CA LEU A 77 -8.96 -19.10 8.71
C LEU A 77 -9.69 -20.40 8.38
N VAL A 78 -10.58 -20.87 9.27
CA VAL A 78 -11.33 -22.12 9.05
C VAL A 78 -12.46 -21.96 8.03
N VAL A 79 -13.22 -20.88 8.11
CA VAL A 79 -14.40 -20.65 7.25
C VAL A 79 -13.99 -20.25 5.83
N ALA A 80 -12.89 -19.51 5.70
CA ALA A 80 -12.38 -19.06 4.42
C ALA A 80 -11.13 -19.82 3.97
N ALA A 81 -10.77 -20.96 4.57
CA ALA A 81 -9.54 -21.72 4.29
C ALA A 81 -9.33 -21.95 2.79
N ASP A 82 -10.39 -22.37 2.10
CA ASP A 82 -10.38 -22.71 0.68
C ASP A 82 -10.51 -21.49 -0.24
N ASN A 83 -10.82 -20.30 0.30
CA ASN A 83 -11.03 -19.04 -0.43
C ASN A 83 -10.09 -17.92 0.06
N LEU A 84 -9.08 -18.26 0.86
CA LEU A 84 -8.16 -17.31 1.48
C LEU A 84 -7.05 -16.97 0.50
N GLU A 85 -7.33 -15.97 -0.34
CA GLU A 85 -6.36 -15.36 -1.22
C GLU A 85 -5.47 -14.34 -0.48
N GLN A 86 -4.49 -13.74 -1.17
CA GLN A 86 -3.48 -12.85 -0.59
C GLN A 86 -4.08 -11.77 0.34
N ASN A 87 -5.12 -11.08 -0.12
CA ASN A 87 -5.78 -10.01 0.64
C ASN A 87 -6.49 -10.51 1.90
N GLY A 88 -7.04 -11.72 1.85
CA GLY A 88 -7.62 -12.37 3.02
C GLY A 88 -6.54 -12.82 4.01
N ILE A 89 -5.45 -13.40 3.49
CA ILE A 89 -4.30 -13.83 4.29
C ILE A 89 -3.65 -12.64 5.00
N THR A 90 -3.45 -11.51 4.34
CA THR A 90 -2.86 -10.31 4.97
C THR A 90 -3.78 -9.72 6.04
N LEU A 91 -5.10 -9.75 5.85
CA LEU A 91 -6.06 -9.35 6.88
C LEU A 91 -6.02 -10.29 8.10
N VAL A 92 -6.08 -11.60 7.88
CA VAL A 92 -5.97 -12.61 8.96
C VAL A 92 -4.62 -12.47 9.68
N ALA A 93 -3.52 -12.33 8.94
CA ALA A 93 -2.19 -12.11 9.50
C ALA A 93 -2.13 -10.83 10.35
N THR A 94 -2.83 -9.75 9.94
CA THR A 94 -2.94 -8.52 10.74
C THR A 94 -3.66 -8.79 12.06
N LEU A 95 -4.80 -9.48 12.02
CA LEU A 95 -5.56 -9.84 13.23
C LEU A 95 -4.75 -10.75 14.17
N VAL A 96 -4.04 -11.75 13.61
CA VAL A 96 -3.15 -12.63 14.37
C VAL A 96 -2.02 -11.83 15.00
N LEU A 97 -1.37 -10.95 14.24
CA LEU A 97 -0.25 -10.14 14.71
C LEU A 97 -0.65 -9.23 15.88
N VAL A 98 -1.78 -8.53 15.74
CA VAL A 98 -2.30 -7.65 16.79
C VAL A 98 -2.80 -8.48 17.98
N GLY A 99 -3.57 -9.54 17.74
CA GLY A 99 -4.12 -10.41 18.79
C GLY A 99 -3.04 -11.10 19.62
N ALA A 100 -2.05 -11.70 18.95
CA ALA A 100 -0.92 -12.37 19.60
C ALA A 100 -0.04 -11.38 20.37
N SER A 101 0.28 -10.22 19.79
CA SER A 101 1.07 -9.19 20.48
C SER A 101 0.38 -8.68 21.74
N LEU A 102 -0.95 -8.50 21.71
CA LEU A 102 -1.72 -8.11 22.88
C LEU A 102 -1.75 -9.21 23.95
N LEU A 103 -1.95 -10.48 23.57
CA LEU A 103 -1.90 -11.61 24.50
C LEU A 103 -0.52 -11.77 25.16
N ILE A 104 0.56 -11.69 24.37
CA ILE A 104 1.93 -11.69 24.88
C ILE A 104 2.11 -10.54 25.87
N GLY A 105 1.59 -9.35 25.52
CA GLY A 105 1.59 -8.20 26.43
C GLY A 105 0.85 -8.43 27.74
N GLN A 106 -0.24 -9.19 27.74
CA GLN A 106 -0.99 -9.54 28.95
C GLN A 106 -0.25 -10.58 29.80
N VAL A 107 0.26 -11.64 29.18
CA VAL A 107 1.03 -12.69 29.88
C VAL A 107 2.28 -12.09 30.52
N LEU A 108 2.99 -11.22 29.80
CA LEU A 108 4.18 -10.54 30.32
C LEU A 108 3.85 -9.54 31.44
N GLN A 109 2.64 -8.97 31.49
CA GLN A 109 2.22 -8.08 32.58
C GLN A 109 2.05 -8.82 33.92
N GLY A 110 1.85 -10.14 33.90
CA GLY A 110 1.93 -10.99 35.10
C GLY A 110 3.36 -11.26 35.57
N SER A 111 4.38 -10.89 34.79
CA SER A 111 5.80 -11.09 35.10
C SER A 111 6.41 -9.87 35.80
N ARG A 112 7.62 -10.02 36.36
CA ARG A 112 8.36 -8.99 37.13
C ARG A 112 8.84 -7.78 36.31
N TRP A 113 8.47 -7.69 35.03
CA TRP A 113 8.94 -6.66 34.12
C TRP A 113 8.16 -5.35 34.31
N ARG A 114 8.86 -4.21 34.24
CA ARG A 114 8.22 -2.89 34.26
C ARG A 114 7.19 -2.78 33.14
N LYS A 115 5.95 -2.39 33.49
CA LYS A 115 4.82 -2.20 32.56
C LYS A 115 5.18 -1.34 31.34
N GLU A 116 6.04 -0.34 31.53
CA GLU A 116 6.54 0.55 30.47
C GLU A 116 7.34 -0.18 29.38
N ARG A 117 8.20 -1.14 29.76
CA ARG A 117 9.02 -1.91 28.81
C ARG A 117 8.17 -2.88 28.00
N ILE A 118 7.22 -3.54 28.65
CA ILE A 118 6.29 -4.47 27.98
C ILE A 118 5.45 -3.71 26.95
N GLN A 119 4.85 -2.58 27.34
CA GLN A 119 4.07 -1.76 26.42
C GLN A 119 4.90 -1.31 25.21
N ARG A 120 6.11 -0.81 25.45
CA ARG A 120 7.02 -0.42 24.37
C ARG A 120 7.28 -1.58 23.40
N LEU A 121 7.63 -2.77 23.90
CA LEU A 121 7.88 -3.93 23.04
C LEU A 121 6.64 -4.34 22.25
N VAL A 122 5.48 -4.47 22.90
CA VAL A 122 4.22 -4.88 22.25
C VAL A 122 3.85 -3.93 21.12
N TYR A 123 3.86 -2.61 21.35
CA TYR A 123 3.50 -1.65 20.30
C TYR A 123 4.56 -1.52 19.20
N THR A 124 5.83 -1.81 19.51
CA THR A 124 6.89 -1.87 18.49
C THR A 124 6.72 -3.09 17.60
N VAL A 125 6.40 -4.25 18.17
CA VAL A 125 6.12 -5.48 17.40
C VAL A 125 4.88 -5.30 16.53
N ILE A 126 3.82 -4.69 17.07
CA ILE A 126 2.63 -4.35 16.28
C ILE A 126 3.00 -3.39 15.13
N GLY A 127 3.72 -2.32 15.43
CA GLY A 127 4.04 -1.29 14.44
C GLY A 127 4.95 -1.79 13.33
N LEU A 128 6.05 -2.47 13.68
CA LEU A 128 6.92 -3.11 12.69
C LEU A 128 6.20 -4.19 11.91
N GLY A 129 5.38 -4.99 12.61
CA GLY A 129 4.55 -6.01 12.00
C GLY A 129 3.62 -5.47 10.92
N LEU A 130 2.94 -4.35 11.19
CA LEU A 130 2.09 -3.68 10.22
C LEU A 130 2.87 -3.18 8.99
N ILE A 131 4.04 -2.55 9.21
CA ILE A 131 4.89 -2.06 8.11
C ILE A 131 5.38 -3.23 7.26
N VAL A 132 5.87 -4.30 7.88
CA VAL A 132 6.41 -5.46 7.19
C VAL A 132 5.30 -6.17 6.41
N LEU A 133 4.13 -6.36 7.03
CA LEU A 133 3.02 -7.07 6.41
C LEU A 133 2.42 -6.30 5.22
N TRP A 134 2.20 -4.99 5.37
CA TRP A 134 1.48 -4.18 4.37
C TRP A 134 2.38 -3.39 3.42
N GLY A 135 3.63 -3.09 3.82
CA GLY A 135 4.58 -2.32 3.01
C GLY A 135 5.50 -3.19 2.14
N THR A 136 5.58 -4.49 2.39
CA THR A 136 6.54 -5.37 1.68
C THR A 136 5.87 -6.13 0.54
N PRO A 137 6.44 -6.11 -0.68
CA PRO A 137 5.95 -6.92 -1.80
C PRO A 137 6.42 -8.37 -1.65
N TRP A 138 5.73 -9.15 -0.81
CA TRP A 138 6.06 -10.53 -0.46
C TRP A 138 6.25 -11.46 -1.68
N THR A 139 5.50 -11.23 -2.75
CA THR A 139 5.61 -11.96 -4.03
C THR A 139 7.00 -11.86 -4.64
N LYS A 140 7.52 -10.63 -4.75
CA LYS A 140 8.85 -10.37 -5.33
C LYS A 140 9.97 -10.85 -4.42
N TRP A 141 9.77 -10.72 -3.11
CA TRP A 141 10.82 -11.00 -2.12
C TRP A 141 11.01 -12.50 -1.88
N LEU A 142 9.93 -13.28 -1.85
CA LEU A 142 10.01 -14.72 -1.62
C LEU A 142 10.27 -15.51 -2.90
N GLY A 143 10.15 -14.90 -4.08
CA GLY A 143 10.38 -15.57 -5.37
C GLY A 143 9.42 -16.73 -5.66
N VAL A 144 8.37 -16.88 -4.85
CA VAL A 144 7.36 -17.92 -4.95
C VAL A 144 6.08 -17.26 -5.45
N SER A 145 5.79 -17.41 -6.74
CA SER A 145 4.50 -17.09 -7.35
C SER A 145 3.55 -18.25 -7.13
N THR A 146 3.11 -18.46 -5.89
CA THR A 146 1.98 -19.36 -5.60
C THR A 146 0.68 -18.58 -5.73
N ASP A 147 -0.41 -19.27 -6.08
CA ASP A 147 -1.78 -18.72 -6.13
C ASP A 147 -2.21 -18.05 -4.80
N LEU A 148 -1.52 -18.38 -3.69
CA LEU A 148 -1.67 -17.74 -2.38
C LEU A 148 -1.36 -16.25 -2.38
N PHE A 149 -0.60 -15.76 -3.36
CA PHE A 149 -0.21 -14.36 -3.48
C PHE A 149 -0.80 -13.66 -4.71
N ASP A 150 -1.76 -14.29 -5.41
CA ASP A 150 -2.48 -13.61 -6.48
C ASP A 150 -3.49 -12.61 -5.90
N GLN A 151 -3.59 -11.45 -6.55
CA GLN A 151 -4.40 -10.34 -6.05
C GLN A 151 -5.82 -10.42 -6.61
N ASN A 152 -6.74 -10.81 -5.74
CA ASN A 152 -8.16 -10.75 -5.99
C ASN A 152 -8.63 -9.35 -6.43
N PRO A 153 -9.14 -9.14 -7.66
CA PRO A 153 -9.62 -7.83 -8.10
C PRO A 153 -10.82 -7.34 -7.29
N ASN A 154 -11.61 -8.25 -6.70
CA ASN A 154 -12.79 -7.92 -5.89
C ASN A 154 -12.42 -7.25 -4.54
N LEU A 155 -11.30 -7.64 -3.93
CA LEU A 155 -10.81 -7.09 -2.65
C LEU A 155 -9.63 -6.12 -2.82
N ALA A 156 -9.16 -5.91 -4.05
CA ALA A 156 -8.07 -5.00 -4.38
C ALA A 156 -8.38 -3.56 -3.94
N LEU A 157 -9.62 -3.09 -4.12
CA LEU A 157 -10.03 -1.75 -3.70
C LEU A 157 -9.98 -1.56 -2.18
N LEU A 158 -10.44 -2.57 -1.42
CA LEU A 158 -10.46 -2.52 0.04
C LEU A 158 -9.04 -2.61 0.62
N SER A 159 -8.21 -3.52 0.10
CA SER A 159 -6.80 -3.63 0.49
C SER A 159 -6.03 -2.36 0.14
N PHE A 160 -6.17 -1.82 -1.08
CA PHE A 160 -5.57 -0.56 -1.49
C PHE A 160 -5.90 0.60 -0.54
N GLY A 161 -7.19 0.75 -0.18
CA GLY A 161 -7.64 1.80 0.75
C GLY A 161 -7.14 1.63 2.19
N LEU A 162 -6.93 0.38 2.65
CA LEU A 162 -6.48 0.08 4.02
C LEU A 162 -4.96 0.05 4.18
N THR A 163 -4.21 -0.26 3.12
CA THR A 163 -2.74 -0.36 3.15
C THR A 163 -2.12 0.92 3.70
N ALA A 164 -2.47 2.08 3.14
CA ALA A 164 -1.83 3.34 3.52
C ALA A 164 -2.11 3.70 5.00
N PRO A 165 -3.37 3.72 5.49
CA PRO A 165 -3.66 3.98 6.89
C PRO A 165 -2.98 2.99 7.87
N LEU A 166 -2.92 1.70 7.52
CA LEU A 166 -2.32 0.67 8.38
C LEU A 166 -0.80 0.80 8.46
N VAL A 167 -0.13 1.09 7.34
CA VAL A 167 1.33 1.35 7.32
C VAL A 167 1.67 2.62 8.11
N ILE A 168 0.89 3.69 7.96
CA ILE A 168 1.05 4.94 8.71
C ILE A 168 0.86 4.69 10.21
N LEU A 169 -0.19 3.95 10.58
CA LEU A 169 -0.43 3.57 11.97
C LEU A 169 0.77 2.79 12.52
N GLY A 170 1.30 1.84 11.74
CA GLY A 170 2.49 1.08 12.10
C GLY A 170 3.71 1.97 12.34
N ALA A 171 3.99 2.89 11.42
CA ALA A 171 5.09 3.84 11.52
C ALA A 171 4.97 4.73 12.76
N ILE A 172 3.78 5.28 13.03
CA ILE A 172 3.53 6.13 14.20
C ILE A 172 3.69 5.34 15.49
N LEU A 173 3.21 4.08 15.55
CA LEU A 173 3.40 3.23 16.73
C LEU A 173 4.89 2.99 17.00
N VAL A 174 5.69 2.67 15.98
CA VAL A 174 7.14 2.48 16.13
C VAL A 174 7.81 3.76 16.62
N VAL A 175 7.52 4.90 15.98
CA VAL A 175 8.13 6.19 16.34
C VAL A 175 7.74 6.63 17.74
N MET A 176 6.45 6.62 18.08
CA MET A 176 5.95 7.15 19.35
C MET A 176 6.38 6.32 20.56
N PHE A 177 6.41 4.98 20.42
CA PHE A 177 6.83 4.10 21.51
C PHE A 177 8.35 3.93 21.62
N ASN A 178 9.12 4.29 20.58
CA ASN A 178 10.59 4.29 20.59
C ASN A 178 11.21 5.68 20.53
N ALA A 179 10.46 6.73 20.83
CA ALA A 179 10.95 8.10 20.77
C ALA A 179 12.17 8.37 21.67
N ASP A 180 12.34 7.64 22.78
CA ASP A 180 13.56 7.71 23.61
C ASP A 180 14.80 7.16 22.88
N ALA A 181 14.64 6.21 21.95
CA ALA A 181 15.73 5.74 21.10
C ALA A 181 16.04 6.73 19.97
N TRP A 182 15.00 7.36 19.41
CA TRP A 182 15.16 8.43 18.42
C TRP A 182 15.88 9.64 19.00
N THR A 183 15.52 10.06 20.22
CA THR A 183 16.21 11.18 20.90
C THR A 183 17.67 10.87 21.13
N TRP A 184 17.99 9.64 21.56
CA TRP A 184 19.37 9.18 21.69
C TRP A 184 20.12 9.20 20.35
N ALA A 185 19.52 8.67 19.28
CA ALA A 185 20.14 8.64 17.95
C ALA A 185 20.41 10.06 17.42
N VAL A 186 19.44 10.97 17.53
CA VAL A 186 19.60 12.35 17.09
C VAL A 186 20.62 13.09 17.96
N GLN A 187 20.63 12.88 19.27
CA GLN A 187 21.67 13.44 20.16
C GLN A 187 23.05 12.87 19.86
N ARG A 188 23.16 11.62 19.41
CA ARG A 188 24.44 11.02 19.00
C ARG A 188 24.97 11.67 17.72
N LEU A 189 24.09 11.93 16.76
CA LEU A 189 24.42 12.55 15.47
C LEU A 189 24.70 14.06 15.59
N LEU A 190 23.91 14.77 16.39
CA LEU A 190 24.03 16.23 16.60
C LEU A 190 24.87 16.61 17.83
N GLY A 191 25.38 15.63 18.57
CA GLY A 191 26.13 15.82 19.81
C GLY A 191 27.44 16.60 19.66
N GLY A 192 27.90 16.81 18.42
CA GLY A 192 29.01 17.72 18.11
C GLY A 192 28.64 19.21 18.22
N ILE A 193 27.36 19.56 18.15
CA ILE A 193 26.89 20.96 18.18
C ILE A 193 26.27 21.22 19.55
N GLY A 194 27.10 21.67 20.50
CA GLY A 194 26.77 21.78 21.92
C GLY A 194 25.54 22.65 22.27
N SER A 195 25.07 23.51 21.36
CA SER A 195 23.90 24.38 21.56
C SER A 195 22.55 23.75 21.21
N LEU A 196 22.50 22.72 20.36
CA LEU A 196 21.24 22.14 19.86
C LEU A 196 20.68 21.05 20.78
N ALA A 197 21.55 20.34 21.50
CA ALA A 197 21.13 19.21 22.35
C ALA A 197 20.12 19.59 23.46
N PRO A 198 20.26 20.71 24.20
CA PRO A 198 19.29 21.11 25.22
C PRO A 198 17.91 21.46 24.63
N VAL A 199 17.90 22.21 23.53
CA VAL A 199 16.68 22.64 22.83
C VAL A 199 15.92 21.43 22.30
N LEU A 200 16.62 20.49 21.68
CA LEU A 200 16.04 19.27 21.14
C LEU A 200 15.45 18.38 22.24
N LYS A 201 16.15 18.27 23.38
CA LYS A 201 15.66 17.51 24.54
C LYS A 201 14.36 18.10 25.09
N THR A 202 14.29 19.43 25.22
CA THR A 202 13.07 20.11 25.67
C THR A 202 11.94 20.03 24.64
N ALA A 203 12.26 20.17 23.35
CA ALA A 203 11.28 20.13 22.26
C ALA A 203 10.63 18.75 22.10
N ILE A 204 11.38 17.67 22.30
CA ILE A 204 10.86 16.30 22.19
C ILE A 204 10.16 15.83 23.49
N ALA A 205 10.58 16.33 24.66
CA ALA A 205 9.97 15.95 25.93
C ALA A 205 8.49 16.31 26.02
N TYR A 206 8.08 17.44 25.43
CA TYR A 206 6.71 17.91 25.52
C TYR A 206 5.72 17.02 24.73
N PRO A 207 5.95 16.70 23.45
CA PRO A 207 5.16 15.69 22.73
C PRO A 207 5.18 14.32 23.40
N LEU A 208 6.31 13.92 24.00
CA LEU A 208 6.44 12.61 24.64
C LEU A 208 5.64 12.44 25.93
N SER A 209 5.31 13.54 26.61
CA SER A 209 4.52 13.51 27.84
C SER A 209 3.08 12.99 27.61
N SER A 210 2.54 13.18 26.40
CA SER A 210 1.17 12.80 26.03
C SER A 210 1.12 11.98 24.73
N ARG A 211 1.89 10.87 24.71
CA ARG A 211 2.05 9.95 23.58
C ARG A 211 0.77 9.66 22.77
N PHE A 212 -0.37 9.47 23.45
CA PHE A 212 -1.64 9.22 22.79
C PHE A 212 -2.21 10.43 22.04
N ARG A 213 -2.14 11.63 22.63
CA ARG A 213 -2.64 12.86 22.00
C ARG A 213 -1.77 13.24 20.81
N THR A 214 -0.46 13.22 21.00
CA THR A 214 0.50 13.48 19.92
C THR A 214 0.38 12.44 18.80
N GLY A 215 0.20 11.15 19.14
CA GLY A 215 -0.02 10.09 18.15
C GLY A 215 -1.27 10.31 17.31
N THR A 216 -2.39 10.70 17.92
CA THR A 216 -3.62 11.02 17.18
C THR A 216 -3.45 12.20 16.23
N THR A 217 -2.76 13.27 16.68
CA THR A 217 -2.50 14.44 15.83
C THR A 217 -1.58 14.10 14.66
N MET A 218 -0.51 13.35 14.90
CA MET A 218 0.38 12.87 13.84
C MET A 218 -0.36 12.00 12.81
N LEU A 219 -1.28 11.15 13.27
CA LEU A 219 -2.08 10.30 12.38
C LEU A 219 -3.00 11.12 11.48
N LEU A 220 -3.63 12.17 12.01
CA LEU A 220 -4.45 13.08 11.20
C LEU A 220 -3.62 13.77 10.11
N PHE A 221 -2.45 14.33 10.47
CA PHE A 221 -1.56 14.96 9.49
C PHE A 221 -1.07 13.97 8.43
N ALA A 222 -0.61 12.79 8.86
CA ALA A 222 -0.13 11.76 7.95
C ALA A 222 -1.24 11.27 7.01
N MET A 223 -2.47 11.11 7.51
CA MET A 223 -3.63 10.73 6.69
C MET A 223 -3.93 11.79 5.63
N VAL A 224 -3.90 13.08 5.99
CA VAL A 224 -4.11 14.18 5.02
C VAL A 224 -3.04 14.16 3.94
N ILE A 225 -1.76 14.09 4.31
CA ILE A 225 -0.64 14.07 3.35
C ILE A 225 -0.74 12.85 2.43
N THR A 226 -1.13 11.70 2.99
CA THR A 226 -1.28 10.46 2.22
C THR A 226 -2.40 10.57 1.21
N THR A 227 -3.56 11.10 1.60
CA THR A 227 -4.66 11.32 0.65
C THR A 227 -4.25 12.28 -0.47
N VAL A 228 -3.52 13.36 -0.16
CA VAL A 228 -3.01 14.29 -1.17
C VAL A 228 -2.01 13.59 -2.11
N THR A 229 -1.12 12.78 -1.56
CA THR A 229 -0.11 12.04 -2.35
C THR A 229 -0.76 10.99 -3.26
N ILE A 230 -1.71 10.23 -2.72
CA ILE A 230 -2.49 9.25 -3.51
C ILE A 230 -3.21 9.96 -4.64
N MET A 231 -3.90 11.07 -4.37
CA MET A 231 -4.59 11.82 -5.41
C MET A 231 -3.63 12.38 -6.46
N SER A 232 -2.44 12.85 -6.06
CA SER A 232 -1.41 13.27 -7.01
C SER A 232 -0.97 12.13 -7.93
N VAL A 233 -0.74 10.93 -7.39
CA VAL A 233 -0.38 9.74 -8.19
C VAL A 233 -1.55 9.29 -9.08
N VAL A 234 -2.79 9.33 -8.58
CA VAL A 234 -3.99 8.98 -9.34
C VAL A 234 -4.20 9.95 -10.51
N ILE A 235 -4.00 11.25 -10.29
CA ILE A 235 -4.08 12.28 -11.34
C ILE A 235 -3.01 11.99 -12.39
N ALA A 236 -1.76 11.83 -11.97
CA ALA A 236 -0.66 11.52 -12.90
C ALA A 236 -0.89 10.22 -13.68
N ALA A 237 -1.40 9.17 -13.03
CA ALA A 237 -1.74 7.91 -13.69
C ALA A 237 -2.89 8.09 -14.70
N THR A 238 -3.90 8.90 -14.38
CA THR A 238 -5.01 9.19 -15.29
C THR A 238 -4.54 10.00 -16.50
N GLU A 239 -3.66 10.98 -16.30
CA GLU A 239 -3.03 11.74 -17.39
C GLU A 239 -2.31 10.80 -18.36
N THR A 240 -1.54 9.82 -17.87
CA THR A 240 -0.88 8.84 -18.75
C THR A 240 -1.84 7.95 -19.55
N LEU A 241 -3.10 7.83 -19.15
CA LEU A 241 -4.12 7.04 -19.85
C LEU A 241 -4.93 7.88 -20.85
N VAL A 242 -5.10 9.17 -20.60
CA VAL A 242 -5.96 10.06 -21.40
C VAL A 242 -5.16 10.84 -22.43
N THR A 243 -3.97 11.31 -22.07
CA THR A 243 -3.07 12.01 -22.99
C THR A 243 -1.91 11.09 -23.37
N ALA A 244 -1.84 10.77 -24.66
CA ALA A 244 -0.67 10.11 -25.23
C ALA A 244 0.54 11.05 -25.06
N ASP A 245 1.47 10.65 -24.21
CA ASP A 245 2.74 11.35 -24.04
C ASP A 245 3.60 11.05 -25.28
N GLU A 246 3.88 12.08 -26.08
CA GLU A 246 4.66 11.95 -27.32
C GLU A 246 6.02 11.30 -27.05
N GLY A 247 6.62 11.57 -25.88
CA GLY A 247 7.87 10.97 -25.44
C GLY A 247 7.76 9.51 -25.02
N LYS A 248 6.57 8.95 -24.78
CA LYS A 248 6.36 7.52 -24.48
C LYS A 248 5.89 6.72 -25.68
N ASN A 249 5.26 7.38 -26.65
CA ASN A 249 4.74 6.74 -27.85
C ASN A 249 5.61 7.01 -29.09
N ALA A 250 6.78 7.65 -28.95
CA ALA A 250 7.59 8.12 -30.08
C ALA A 250 6.77 8.97 -31.08
N GLY A 251 5.82 9.77 -30.59
CA GLY A 251 4.91 10.55 -31.44
C GLY A 251 3.83 9.74 -32.20
N PHE A 252 3.72 8.42 -32.00
CA PHE A 252 2.63 7.63 -32.60
C PHE A 252 1.31 7.81 -31.83
N GLU A 253 0.25 8.17 -32.54
CA GLU A 253 -1.08 8.43 -31.95
C GLU A 253 -2.00 7.21 -31.95
N ILE A 254 -1.92 6.39 -33.01
CA ILE A 254 -2.83 5.26 -33.24
C ILE A 254 -2.09 3.94 -33.07
N LYS A 255 -2.60 3.08 -32.19
CA LYS A 255 -2.12 1.69 -32.04
C LYS A 255 -3.15 0.71 -32.59
N ALA A 256 -2.78 0.01 -33.66
CA ALA A 256 -3.51 -1.17 -34.12
C ALA A 256 -3.00 -2.41 -33.37
N SER A 257 -3.91 -3.28 -32.92
CA SER A 257 -3.58 -4.55 -32.29
C SER A 257 -4.33 -5.70 -32.93
N PHE A 258 -3.71 -6.87 -32.92
CA PHE A 258 -4.34 -8.08 -33.43
C PHE A 258 -5.54 -8.47 -32.55
N SER A 259 -6.64 -8.85 -33.19
CA SER A 259 -7.84 -9.38 -32.53
C SER A 259 -7.96 -10.89 -32.78
N LEU A 260 -8.90 -11.54 -32.10
CA LEU A 260 -9.20 -12.97 -32.32
C LEU A 260 -9.53 -13.28 -33.79
N LEU A 261 -10.10 -12.34 -34.54
CA LEU A 261 -10.43 -12.53 -35.95
C LEU A 261 -9.22 -12.40 -36.87
N SER A 262 -8.17 -11.70 -36.43
CA SER A 262 -6.89 -11.57 -37.16
C SER A 262 -6.15 -12.91 -37.30
N PHE A 263 -6.58 -13.96 -36.58
CA PHE A 263 -6.08 -15.31 -36.77
C PHE A 263 -6.45 -15.91 -38.14
N PHE A 264 -7.63 -15.58 -38.66
CA PHE A 264 -8.12 -16.13 -39.93
C PHE A 264 -7.55 -15.39 -41.15
N ASP A 265 -7.14 -14.14 -40.97
CA ASP A 265 -6.47 -13.33 -41.99
C ASP A 265 -5.35 -12.48 -41.35
N PRO A 266 -4.16 -13.06 -41.17
CA PRO A 266 -3.06 -12.39 -40.49
C PRO A 266 -2.43 -11.34 -41.40
N MET A 267 -2.58 -10.07 -41.02
CA MET A 267 -1.82 -8.98 -41.64
C MET A 267 -0.35 -9.06 -41.21
N LYS A 268 0.53 -9.39 -42.17
CA LYS A 268 1.99 -9.51 -41.92
C LYS A 268 2.71 -8.17 -41.98
N ASP A 269 2.26 -7.29 -42.87
CA ASP A 269 2.87 -5.98 -43.09
C ASP A 269 1.78 -4.92 -43.19
N LEU A 270 1.71 -4.07 -42.17
CA LEU A 270 0.73 -2.99 -42.09
C LEU A 270 1.01 -1.90 -43.14
N GLN A 271 2.28 -1.62 -43.44
CA GLN A 271 2.67 -0.59 -44.38
C GLN A 271 2.26 -0.96 -45.81
N ALA A 272 2.51 -2.22 -46.20
CA ALA A 272 2.07 -2.75 -47.49
C ALA A 272 0.52 -2.82 -47.58
N ALA A 273 -0.16 -3.17 -46.49
CA ALA A 273 -1.63 -3.25 -46.46
C ALA A 273 -2.30 -1.87 -46.60
N ILE A 274 -1.74 -0.82 -45.98
CA ILE A 274 -2.21 0.57 -46.15
C ILE A 274 -2.00 1.02 -47.59
N ALA A 275 -0.82 0.75 -48.17
CA ALA A 275 -0.49 1.12 -49.54
C ALA A 275 -1.43 0.46 -50.58
N ALA A 276 -1.84 -0.79 -50.33
CA ALA A 276 -2.73 -1.54 -51.20
C ALA A 276 -4.22 -1.12 -51.10
N ASN A 277 -4.59 -0.33 -50.10
CA ASN A 277 -5.98 0.09 -49.89
C ASN A 277 -6.21 1.52 -50.43
N PRO A 278 -6.91 1.68 -51.57
CA PRO A 278 -7.15 2.99 -52.19
C PRO A 278 -8.14 3.86 -51.41
N ASP A 279 -8.97 3.27 -50.54
CA ASP A 279 -9.95 4.00 -49.72
C ASP A 279 -9.35 4.56 -48.42
N PHE A 280 -8.09 4.24 -48.12
CA PHE A 280 -7.41 4.72 -46.92
C PHE A 280 -6.73 6.07 -47.19
N PRO A 281 -6.92 7.11 -46.35
CA PRO A 281 -6.30 8.42 -46.56
C PRO A 281 -4.80 8.38 -46.24
N GLN A 282 -3.99 7.96 -47.21
CA GLN A 282 -2.54 7.82 -47.05
C GLN A 282 -1.84 9.17 -46.81
N GLU A 283 -2.42 10.27 -47.29
CA GLU A 283 -1.89 11.63 -47.13
C GLU A 283 -1.95 12.16 -45.69
N GLU A 284 -2.79 11.56 -44.84
CA GLU A 284 -2.93 11.94 -43.42
C GLU A 284 -1.99 11.15 -42.49
N ILE A 285 -1.27 10.15 -43.01
CA ILE A 285 -0.32 9.35 -42.23
C ILE A 285 1.10 9.88 -42.42
N ALA A 286 1.68 10.41 -41.35
CA ALA A 286 3.09 10.84 -41.34
C ALA A 286 4.08 9.66 -41.27
N ALA A 287 3.80 8.62 -40.46
CA ALA A 287 4.68 7.47 -40.28
C ALA A 287 3.90 6.20 -39.91
N VAL A 288 4.40 5.03 -40.35
CA VAL A 288 3.86 3.71 -39.98
C VAL A 288 4.94 2.88 -39.30
N GLY A 289 4.76 2.64 -38.01
CA GLY A 289 5.59 1.74 -37.21
C GLY A 289 4.92 0.39 -36.99
N SER A 290 5.71 -0.69 -36.98
CA SER A 290 5.26 -2.03 -36.61
C SER A 290 6.25 -2.64 -35.63
N ILE A 291 5.72 -3.23 -34.55
CA ILE A 291 6.48 -3.95 -33.52
C ILE A 291 5.99 -5.40 -33.53
N ALA A 292 6.94 -6.34 -33.54
CA ALA A 292 6.66 -7.77 -33.45
C ALA A 292 7.44 -8.38 -32.29
N ASP A 293 6.73 -8.92 -31.32
CA ASP A 293 7.32 -9.64 -30.20
C ASP A 293 7.29 -11.14 -30.49
N PHE A 294 8.45 -11.80 -30.39
CA PHE A 294 8.55 -13.25 -30.47
C PHE A 294 9.44 -13.79 -29.36
N SER A 295 9.06 -14.94 -28.82
CA SER A 295 9.84 -15.62 -27.80
C SER A 295 10.81 -16.59 -28.48
N ALA A 296 12.09 -16.49 -28.16
CA ALA A 296 13.10 -17.43 -28.60
C ALA A 296 13.82 -18.02 -27.39
N GLU A 297 14.21 -19.29 -27.49
CA GLU A 297 15.13 -19.87 -26.52
C GLU A 297 16.53 -19.36 -26.86
N ALA A 298 17.14 -18.64 -25.92
CA ALA A 298 18.47 -18.11 -26.07
C ALA A 298 19.38 -18.66 -24.97
N GLN A 299 20.64 -18.91 -25.36
CA GLN A 299 21.68 -19.34 -24.46
C GLN A 299 22.76 -18.27 -24.44
N GLN A 300 23.07 -17.75 -23.25
CA GLN A 300 24.19 -16.82 -23.10
C GLN A 300 25.49 -17.62 -23.17
N ILE A 301 26.28 -17.37 -24.21
CA ILE A 301 27.61 -17.95 -24.38
C ILE A 301 28.57 -17.05 -23.60
N ASP A 302 28.89 -17.44 -22.37
CA ASP A 302 29.91 -16.77 -21.56
C ASP A 302 31.23 -17.56 -21.67
N GLU A 303 32.32 -16.90 -22.03
CA GLU A 303 33.64 -17.53 -22.27
C GLU A 303 34.22 -18.19 -21.00
N GLN A 304 33.66 -17.93 -19.81
CA GLN A 304 34.10 -18.47 -18.53
C GLN A 304 33.09 -19.38 -17.82
N ALA A 305 31.93 -19.69 -18.41
CA ALA A 305 30.92 -20.52 -17.75
C ALA A 305 31.23 -22.02 -17.89
N THR A 306 31.72 -22.61 -16.80
CA THR A 306 31.94 -24.05 -16.64
C THR A 306 30.59 -24.76 -16.48
N SER A 307 30.24 -25.63 -17.43
CA SER A 307 29.17 -26.65 -17.37
C SER A 307 27.76 -26.21 -16.94
N GLY A 308 26.88 -26.03 -17.92
CA GLY A 308 25.42 -26.04 -17.75
C GLY A 308 24.73 -24.70 -17.99
N SER A 309 24.88 -24.13 -19.19
CA SER A 309 24.12 -22.95 -19.61
C SER A 309 22.68 -23.34 -19.92
N ASP A 310 21.79 -23.06 -18.96
CA ASP A 310 20.35 -23.31 -19.03
C ASP A 310 19.69 -22.51 -20.16
N TRP A 311 18.89 -23.16 -20.99
CA TRP A 311 18.12 -22.50 -22.05
C TRP A 311 17.04 -21.64 -21.40
N ARG A 312 17.03 -20.35 -21.70
CA ARG A 312 16.01 -19.42 -21.17
C ARG A 312 15.19 -18.85 -22.31
N TYR A 313 13.87 -18.78 -22.09
CA TYR A 313 13.00 -18.00 -22.96
C TYR A 313 13.33 -16.52 -22.81
N VAL A 314 13.71 -15.91 -23.93
CA VAL A 314 13.94 -14.47 -24.03
C VAL A 314 12.89 -13.90 -24.98
N GLN A 315 12.27 -12.79 -24.58
CA GLN A 315 11.42 -12.01 -25.48
C GLN A 315 12.31 -11.16 -26.37
N ILE A 316 12.16 -11.32 -27.68
CA ILE A 316 12.83 -10.52 -28.69
C ILE A 316 11.76 -9.67 -29.37
N SER A 317 11.95 -8.36 -29.34
CA SER A 317 11.08 -7.40 -30.02
C SER A 317 11.78 -6.90 -31.28
N GLY A 318 11.18 -7.13 -32.45
CA GLY A 318 11.60 -6.56 -33.72
C GLY A 318 10.77 -5.31 -34.05
N VAL A 319 11.41 -4.30 -34.62
CA VAL A 319 10.76 -3.07 -35.09
C VAL A 319 11.09 -2.84 -36.56
N ASN A 320 10.18 -2.23 -37.33
CA ASN A 320 10.46 -1.83 -38.71
C ASN A 320 11.23 -0.50 -38.79
N ALA A 321 11.75 -0.18 -39.98
CA ALA A 321 12.44 1.08 -40.24
C ALA A 321 11.55 2.30 -39.94
N GLY A 322 10.27 2.26 -40.32
CA GLY A 322 9.34 3.37 -40.06
C GLY A 322 9.10 3.66 -38.57
N TYR A 323 9.23 2.65 -37.69
CA TYR A 323 9.23 2.87 -36.25
C TYR A 323 10.54 3.50 -35.77
N LEU A 324 11.69 3.01 -36.26
CA LEU A 324 13.02 3.52 -35.88
C LEU A 324 13.22 4.98 -36.28
N ASP A 325 12.90 5.35 -37.52
CA ASP A 325 13.07 6.71 -38.05
C ASP A 325 12.26 7.74 -37.26
N GLN A 326 11.06 7.36 -36.82
CA GLN A 326 10.21 8.20 -35.99
C GLN A 326 10.71 8.23 -34.54
N ALA A 327 11.13 7.07 -34.00
CA ALA A 327 11.61 6.94 -32.64
C ALA A 327 12.94 7.67 -32.38
N GLU A 328 13.81 7.82 -33.38
CA GLU A 328 15.06 8.57 -33.28
C GLU A 328 14.85 10.05 -32.95
N GLN A 329 13.68 10.61 -33.28
CA GLN A 329 13.35 12.00 -32.95
C GLN A 329 13.05 12.20 -31.46
N TYR A 330 12.66 11.13 -30.76
CA TYR A 330 12.25 11.16 -29.35
C TYR A 330 13.24 10.44 -28.42
N TYR A 331 13.97 9.44 -28.93
CA TYR A 331 14.91 8.62 -28.18
C TYR A 331 16.31 8.69 -28.76
N ALA A 332 17.30 8.88 -27.88
CA ALA A 332 18.71 8.73 -28.24
C ALA A 332 19.07 7.24 -28.20
N PHE A 333 19.13 6.59 -29.36
CA PHE A 333 19.68 5.23 -29.46
C PHE A 333 21.21 5.31 -29.46
N SER A 334 21.87 4.77 -28.42
CA SER A 334 23.30 4.48 -28.50
C SER A 334 23.47 3.13 -29.21
N ALA A 335 24.02 3.16 -30.43
CA ALA A 335 24.49 1.97 -31.12
C ALA A 335 25.69 1.35 -30.39
#